data_AF-A0A6V8PLM9-F1
#
_entry.id   AF-A0A6V8PLM9-F1
#
_cell.length_a   1.000
_cell.length_b   1.000
_cell.length_c   1.000
_cell.angle_alpha   90.00
_cell.angle_beta   90.00
_cell.angle_gamma   90.00
#
_symmetry.space_group_name_H-M   'P 1'
#
loop_
_entity.id
_entity.type
_entity.pdbx_description
1 polymer ?
#
loop_
_entity_poly.entity_id
_entity_poly.type
_entity_poly.pdbx_seq_one_letter_code
_entity_poly.pdbx_strand_id
1 'polypeptide(L)'
;MKRKVYDNRIVTFAPLYMSNLCVNNCLYCGFRKDNHRANRKVLSLEEVRRETEVLVGEIGHKRLIVVYGEHPDTDIDYMTSTIETVYGVKINTRNGLAKIRRVNVNAPPLSIRDLRKLSAAGIGTYQVFQETYHRRTYGELHPEGTIKSDYRWRLYCMHRALEAGIYDVGIGALLGLYDW
;
A
#
# COMPACT_ATOMS: atom_id res chain seq x y z
N MET A 1 -1.66 28.22 5.55
CA MET A 1 -1.24 26.93 6.14
C MET A 1 -0.03 26.29 5.44
N LYS A 2 -0.07 25.99 4.12
CA LYS A 2 1.04 25.31 3.40
C LYS A 2 2.42 25.93 3.64
N ARG A 3 2.61 27.22 3.35
CA ARG A 3 3.91 27.90 3.51
C ARG A 3 4.35 27.98 4.98
N LYS A 4 3.41 28.16 5.92
CA LYS A 4 3.70 28.30 7.36
C LYS A 4 4.24 27.02 8.01
N VAL A 5 3.73 25.85 7.63
CA VAL A 5 4.13 24.55 8.23
C VAL A 5 5.15 23.81 7.36
N TYR A 6 4.97 23.82 6.04
CA TYR A 6 5.72 22.98 5.11
C TYR A 6 6.61 23.76 4.15
N ASP A 7 6.55 25.09 4.15
CA ASP A 7 7.29 25.95 3.24
C ASP A 7 7.06 25.57 1.75
N ASN A 8 8.02 25.89 0.88
CA ASN A 8 8.10 25.47 -0.52
C ASN A 8 8.50 23.99 -0.72
N ARG A 9 8.68 23.22 0.36
CA ARG A 9 9.11 21.81 0.26
C ARG A 9 8.04 20.95 -0.40
N ILE A 10 8.47 20.16 -1.38
CA ILE A 10 7.70 19.10 -2.03
C ILE A 10 8.49 17.81 -1.83
N VAL A 11 7.81 16.77 -1.35
CA VAL A 11 8.39 15.45 -1.13
C VAL A 11 7.81 14.52 -2.17
N THR A 12 8.65 13.81 -2.90
CA THR A 12 8.25 12.82 -3.89
C THR A 12 8.42 11.40 -3.36
N PHE A 13 7.57 10.51 -3.83
CA PHE A 13 7.66 9.06 -3.67
C PHE A 13 7.11 8.40 -4.93
N ALA A 14 7.50 7.16 -5.19
CA ALA A 14 6.96 6.37 -6.30
C ALA A 14 6.11 5.20 -5.78
N PRO A 15 4.98 4.89 -6.44
CA PRO A 15 4.26 3.65 -6.19
C PRO A 15 4.98 2.46 -6.82
N LEU A 16 5.07 1.35 -6.08
CA LEU A 16 5.51 0.05 -6.57
C LEU A 16 4.43 -0.98 -6.26
N TYR A 17 3.72 -1.43 -7.29
CA TYR A 17 2.69 -2.45 -7.17
C TYR A 17 3.35 -3.82 -7.09
N MET A 18 3.26 -4.48 -5.93
CA MET A 18 3.84 -5.80 -5.70
C MET A 18 2.98 -6.91 -6.31
N SER A 19 1.68 -6.67 -6.41
CA SER A 19 0.74 -7.59 -7.02
C SER A 19 -0.54 -6.89 -7.46
N ASN A 20 -1.22 -7.48 -8.44
CA ASN A 20 -2.58 -7.12 -8.83
C ASN A 20 -3.61 -8.26 -8.61
N LEU A 21 -3.26 -9.28 -7.82
CA LEU A 21 -4.20 -10.29 -7.37
C LEU A 21 -5.13 -9.67 -6.31
N CYS A 22 -6.42 -9.99 -6.39
CA CYS A 22 -7.41 -9.50 -5.44
C CYS A 22 -8.61 -10.42 -5.44
N VAL A 23 -9.09 -10.81 -4.26
CA VAL A 23 -10.32 -11.62 -4.10
C VAL A 23 -11.59 -10.77 -4.07
N ASN A 24 -11.44 -9.45 -3.92
CA ASN A 24 -12.58 -8.53 -3.89
C ASN A 24 -13.04 -8.14 -5.30
N ASN A 25 -14.26 -7.61 -5.36
CA ASN A 25 -14.91 -7.25 -6.61
C ASN A 25 -15.35 -5.77 -6.70
N CYS A 26 -14.52 -4.86 -6.18
CA CYS A 26 -14.87 -3.44 -6.11
C CYS A 26 -15.21 -2.88 -7.50
N LEU A 27 -16.38 -2.27 -7.67
CA LEU A 27 -16.92 -1.94 -8.99
C LEU A 27 -16.12 -0.88 -9.74
N TYR A 28 -15.35 -0.06 -9.03
CA TYR A 28 -14.48 0.97 -9.58
C TYR A 28 -13.05 0.49 -9.88
N CYS A 29 -12.69 -0.76 -9.53
CA CYS A 29 -11.30 -1.21 -9.53
C CYS A 29 -10.99 -2.16 -10.70
N GLY A 30 -9.95 -1.84 -11.49
CA GLY A 30 -9.48 -2.72 -12.56
C GLY A 30 -8.89 -4.06 -12.09
N PHE A 31 -8.49 -4.17 -10.81
CA PHE A 31 -7.99 -5.41 -10.22
C PHE A 31 -9.07 -6.30 -9.60
N ARG A 32 -10.36 -5.92 -9.69
CA ARG A 32 -11.47 -6.74 -9.23
C ARG A 32 -11.38 -8.17 -9.76
N LYS A 33 -11.72 -9.18 -8.95
CA LYS A 33 -11.55 -10.61 -9.31
C LYS A 33 -12.21 -11.00 -10.64
N ASP A 34 -13.38 -10.44 -10.94
CA ASP A 34 -14.15 -10.78 -12.15
C ASP A 34 -13.64 -10.07 -13.42
N ASN A 35 -12.61 -9.24 -13.31
CA ASN A 35 -11.92 -8.74 -14.49
C ASN A 35 -10.98 -9.83 -15.03
N HIS A 36 -11.54 -10.72 -15.85
CA HIS A 36 -10.80 -11.81 -16.51
C HIS A 36 -9.89 -11.33 -17.64
N ARG A 37 -9.97 -10.05 -18.04
CA ARG A 37 -9.06 -9.44 -19.03
C ARG A 37 -7.74 -8.96 -18.40
N ALA A 38 -7.66 -8.87 -17.08
CA ALA A 38 -6.45 -8.44 -16.40
C ALA A 38 -5.42 -9.56 -16.33
N ASN A 39 -4.20 -9.29 -16.81
CA ASN A 39 -3.05 -10.19 -16.61
C ASN A 39 -2.64 -10.16 -15.15
N ARG A 40 -2.80 -11.29 -14.44
CA ARG A 40 -2.50 -11.40 -13.01
C ARG A 40 -1.01 -11.63 -12.77
N LYS A 41 -0.44 -10.90 -11.82
CA LYS A 41 0.98 -10.97 -11.45
C LYS A 41 1.18 -10.73 -9.96
N VAL A 42 2.06 -11.55 -9.38
CA VAL A 42 2.75 -11.29 -8.11
C VAL A 42 4.22 -11.14 -8.46
N LEU A 43 4.87 -10.08 -8.02
CA LEU A 43 6.31 -9.92 -8.25
C LEU A 43 7.07 -10.95 -7.39
N SER A 44 7.97 -11.68 -8.01
CA SER A 44 8.99 -12.44 -7.28
C SER A 44 9.93 -11.49 -6.53
N LEU A 45 10.63 -11.96 -5.49
CA LEU A 45 11.59 -11.12 -4.76
C LEU A 45 12.71 -10.58 -5.67
N GLU A 46 13.09 -11.34 -6.71
CA GLU A 46 14.07 -10.89 -7.68
C GLU A 46 13.52 -9.77 -8.58
N GLU A 47 12.27 -9.87 -9.00
CA GLU A 47 11.62 -8.75 -9.71
C GLU A 47 11.49 -7.52 -8.80
N VAL A 48 11.10 -7.70 -7.52
CA VAL A 48 11.06 -6.59 -6.55
C VAL A 48 12.41 -5.91 -6.42
N ARG A 49 13.50 -6.69 -6.33
CA ARG A 49 14.87 -6.18 -6.31
C ARG A 49 15.14 -5.34 -7.55
N ARG A 50 14.92 -5.90 -8.75
CA ARG A 50 15.18 -5.23 -10.03
C ARG A 50 14.39 -3.93 -10.20
N GLU A 51 13.09 -3.94 -9.90
CA GLU A 51 12.26 -2.72 -9.96
C GLU A 51 12.76 -1.66 -8.96
N THR A 52 13.18 -2.09 -7.77
CA THR A 52 13.75 -1.18 -6.75
C THR A 52 15.09 -0.60 -7.19
N GLU A 53 15.94 -1.38 -7.86
CA GLU A 53 17.22 -0.92 -8.42
C GLU A 53 17.03 0.19 -9.46
N VAL A 54 16.08 0.02 -10.38
CA VAL A 54 15.72 1.06 -11.36
C VAL A 54 15.20 2.31 -10.65
N LEU A 55 14.26 2.15 -9.71
CA LEU A 55 13.67 3.28 -8.97
C LEU A 55 14.71 4.07 -8.18
N VAL A 56 15.68 3.40 -7.56
CA VAL A 56 16.67 4.04 -6.68
C VAL A 56 17.90 4.55 -7.44
N GLY A 57 18.34 3.81 -8.46
CA GLY A 57 19.60 4.01 -9.18
C GLY A 57 19.46 4.87 -10.43
N GLU A 58 18.44 4.59 -11.25
CA GLU A 58 18.22 5.30 -12.52
C GLU A 58 17.34 6.54 -12.32
N ILE A 59 16.20 6.38 -11.62
CA ILE A 59 15.23 7.47 -11.42
C ILE A 59 15.61 8.33 -10.20
N GLY A 60 16.24 7.74 -9.20
CA GLY A 60 16.75 8.44 -8.04
C GLY A 60 15.78 8.55 -6.85
N HIS A 61 14.66 7.82 -6.84
CA HIS A 61 13.74 7.79 -5.71
C HIS A 61 14.43 7.33 -4.41
N LYS A 62 13.95 7.88 -3.29
CA LYS A 62 14.42 7.54 -1.93
C LYS A 62 13.27 7.14 -1.01
N ARG A 63 12.03 7.22 -1.49
CA ARG A 63 10.80 6.91 -0.78
C ARG A 63 9.88 6.15 -1.74
N LEU A 64 9.35 5.02 -1.30
CA LEU A 64 8.38 4.25 -2.04
C LEU A 64 7.07 4.18 -1.27
N ILE A 65 5.98 3.98 -2.00
CA ILE A 65 4.78 3.37 -1.48
C ILE A 65 4.59 2.01 -2.16
N VAL A 66 4.63 0.94 -1.37
CA VAL A 66 4.40 -0.41 -1.90
C VAL A 66 2.91 -0.73 -1.78
N VAL A 67 2.36 -1.28 -2.85
CA VAL A 67 0.91 -1.48 -2.99
C VAL A 67 0.60 -2.96 -3.16
N TYR A 68 -0.32 -3.47 -2.34
CA TYR A 68 -0.78 -4.85 -2.36
C TYR A 68 -2.29 -4.92 -2.57
N GLY A 69 -2.73 -5.90 -3.36
CA GLY A 69 -4.12 -6.32 -3.38
C GLY A 69 -4.47 -7.15 -2.14
N GLU A 70 -5.74 -7.54 -2.03
CA GLU A 70 -6.22 -8.40 -0.94
C GLU A 70 -6.35 -9.82 -1.48
N HIS A 71 -5.30 -10.63 -1.29
CA HIS A 71 -5.23 -12.00 -1.79
C HIS A 71 -4.37 -12.88 -0.86
N PRO A 72 -4.70 -14.18 -0.67
CA PRO A 72 -3.89 -15.11 0.13
C PRO A 72 -2.42 -15.21 -0.33
N ASP A 73 -2.17 -15.23 -1.63
CA ASP A 73 -0.80 -15.27 -2.20
C ASP A 73 0.05 -14.02 -1.90
N THR A 74 -0.55 -12.96 -1.39
CA THR A 74 0.13 -11.73 -0.97
C THR A 74 -0.12 -11.49 0.51
N ASP A 75 0.06 -12.55 1.31
CA ASP A 75 -0.09 -12.52 2.75
C ASP A 75 0.97 -11.65 3.45
N ILE A 76 0.91 -11.63 4.78
CA ILE A 76 1.82 -10.82 5.58
C ILE A 76 3.30 -11.23 5.39
N ASP A 77 3.60 -12.50 5.18
CA ASP A 77 4.98 -12.97 5.06
C ASP A 77 5.57 -12.58 3.70
N TYR A 78 4.76 -12.59 2.64
CA TYR A 78 5.11 -11.97 1.36
C TYR A 78 5.32 -10.45 1.48
N MET A 79 4.41 -9.75 2.17
CA MET A 79 4.53 -8.30 2.39
C MET A 79 5.84 -7.95 3.12
N THR A 80 6.17 -8.63 4.21
CA THR A 80 7.41 -8.38 4.96
C THR A 80 8.64 -8.70 4.12
N SER A 81 8.64 -9.84 3.42
CA SER A 81 9.77 -10.24 2.56
C SER A 81 10.05 -9.24 1.43
N THR A 82 9.00 -8.69 0.82
CA THR A 82 9.14 -7.66 -0.22
C THR A 82 9.62 -6.33 0.34
N ILE A 83 9.19 -5.91 1.53
CA ILE A 83 9.69 -4.70 2.22
C ILE A 83 11.17 -4.85 2.60
N GLU A 84 11.56 -6.00 3.15
CA GLU A 84 12.95 -6.32 3.48
C GLU A 84 13.84 -6.31 2.23
N THR A 85 13.34 -6.88 1.13
CA THR A 85 14.02 -6.85 -0.17
C THR A 85 14.25 -5.41 -0.64
N VAL A 86 13.23 -4.56 -0.58
CA VAL A 86 13.32 -3.13 -0.95
C VAL A 86 14.38 -2.40 -0.12
N TYR A 87 14.42 -2.62 1.20
CA TYR A 87 15.44 -2.01 2.06
C TYR A 87 16.84 -2.60 1.88
N GLY A 88 16.93 -3.85 1.44
CA GLY A 88 18.18 -4.54 1.12
C GLY A 88 18.90 -3.98 -0.11
N VAL A 89 18.17 -3.35 -1.03
CA VAL A 89 18.74 -2.78 -2.26
C VAL A 89 19.63 -1.57 -1.96
N LYS A 90 20.88 -1.67 -2.42
CA LYS A 90 21.91 -0.62 -2.32
C LYS A 90 22.68 -0.56 -3.63
N ILE A 91 22.65 0.58 -4.30
CA ILE A 91 23.26 0.77 -5.63
C ILE A 91 24.22 1.94 -5.61
N ASN A 92 25.41 1.77 -6.18
CA ASN A 92 26.34 2.87 -6.38
C ASN A 92 25.89 3.73 -7.55
N THR A 93 25.68 5.02 -7.28
CA THR A 93 25.34 6.03 -8.29
C THR A 93 26.46 7.07 -8.38
N ARG A 94 26.38 7.96 -9.38
CA ARG A 94 27.31 9.11 -9.48
C ARG A 94 27.35 9.97 -8.22
N ASN A 95 26.26 9.97 -7.43
CA ASN A 95 26.12 10.75 -6.20
C ASN A 95 26.35 9.90 -4.93
N GLY A 96 27.00 8.74 -5.07
CA GLY A 96 27.29 7.81 -3.98
C GLY A 96 26.25 6.69 -3.83
N LEU A 97 26.28 6.03 -2.66
CA LEU A 97 25.41 4.89 -2.36
C LEU A 97 23.95 5.32 -2.25
N ALA A 98 23.11 4.87 -3.19
CA ALA A 98 21.68 5.09 -3.22
C ALA A 98 20.94 3.90 -2.62
N LYS A 99 19.94 4.20 -1.78
CA LYS A 99 19.04 3.22 -1.15
C LYS A 99 17.67 3.84 -0.91
N ILE A 100 16.65 3.01 -0.79
CA ILE A 100 15.35 3.44 -0.27
C ILE A 100 15.49 3.77 1.22
N ARG A 101 14.94 4.91 1.64
CA ARG A 101 15.03 5.43 3.02
C ARG A 101 13.72 5.32 3.77
N ARG A 102 12.61 5.12 3.06
CA ARG A 102 11.28 4.94 3.65
C ARG A 102 10.39 4.17 2.70
N VAL A 103 9.73 3.14 3.22
CA VAL A 103 8.71 2.36 2.53
C VAL A 103 7.38 2.59 3.23
N ASN A 104 6.45 3.30 2.57
CA ASN A 104 5.07 3.34 2.99
C ASN A 104 4.32 2.14 2.40
N VAL A 105 3.24 1.70 3.04
CA VAL A 105 2.46 0.55 2.61
C VAL A 105 1.01 0.97 2.37
N ASN A 106 0.48 0.66 1.19
CA ASN A 106 -0.94 0.65 0.92
C ASN A 106 -1.38 -0.82 0.74
N ALA A 107 -2.16 -1.32 1.68
CA ALA A 107 -2.57 -2.71 1.71
C ALA A 107 -4.01 -2.82 2.27
N PRO A 108 -4.69 -3.96 2.12
CA PRO A 108 -5.96 -4.18 2.81
C PRO A 108 -5.82 -4.11 4.33
N PRO A 109 -6.93 -3.93 5.07
CA PRO A 109 -6.94 -4.00 6.52
C PRO A 109 -6.42 -5.33 7.05
N LEU A 110 -5.50 -5.27 8.01
CA LEU A 110 -4.88 -6.43 8.61
C LEU A 110 -5.29 -6.61 10.08
N SER A 111 -5.03 -7.80 10.60
CA SER A 111 -5.13 -8.10 12.03
C SER A 111 -4.00 -7.40 12.82
N ILE A 112 -4.19 -7.17 14.12
CA ILE A 112 -3.14 -6.59 14.98
C ILE A 112 -1.86 -7.44 14.93
N ARG A 113 -1.99 -8.78 14.90
CA ARG A 113 -0.86 -9.71 14.79
C ARG A 113 -0.05 -9.45 13.52
N ASP A 114 -0.72 -9.33 12.38
CA ASP A 114 -0.05 -9.16 11.10
C ASP A 114 0.49 -7.72 10.96
N LEU A 115 -0.20 -6.73 11.52
CA LEU A 115 0.30 -5.35 11.62
C LEU A 115 1.57 -5.25 12.48
N ARG A 116 1.71 -6.06 13.54
CA ARG A 116 2.95 -6.12 14.33
C ARG A 116 4.12 -6.65 13.50
N LYS A 117 3.91 -7.68 12.67
CA LYS A 117 4.92 -8.16 11.72
C LYS A 117 5.30 -7.06 10.73
N LEU A 118 4.31 -6.36 10.19
CA LEU A 118 4.53 -5.25 9.26
C LEU A 118 5.31 -4.09 9.91
N SER A 119 5.00 -3.76 11.16
CA SER A 119 5.72 -2.77 11.95
C SER A 119 7.18 -3.19 12.18
N ALA A 120 7.43 -4.47 12.48
CA ALA A 120 8.77 -5.01 12.67
C ALA A 120 9.63 -4.95 11.40
N ALA A 121 9.01 -5.04 10.22
CA ALA A 121 9.68 -4.85 8.92
C ALA A 121 10.10 -3.39 8.64
N GLY A 122 9.82 -2.45 9.55
CA GLY A 122 10.33 -1.09 9.47
C GLY A 122 9.59 -0.20 8.46
N ILE A 123 8.28 -0.38 8.32
CA ILE A 123 7.48 0.49 7.46
C ILE A 123 7.45 1.94 7.96
N GLY A 124 7.25 2.85 7.02
CA GLY A 124 7.00 4.26 7.28
C GLY A 124 5.56 4.50 7.67
N THR A 125 4.70 4.70 6.67
CA THR A 125 3.26 4.96 6.86
C THR A 125 2.44 3.78 6.38
N TYR A 126 1.43 3.37 7.16
CA TYR A 126 0.43 2.40 6.73
C TYR A 126 -0.85 3.10 6.26
N GLN A 127 -1.31 2.77 5.06
CA GLN A 127 -2.40 3.45 4.38
C GLN A 127 -3.51 2.48 4.02
N VAL A 128 -4.73 2.85 4.42
CA VAL A 128 -5.97 2.17 4.06
C VAL A 128 -6.98 3.26 3.78
N PHE A 129 -7.42 3.34 2.52
CA PHE A 129 -8.49 4.25 2.16
C PHE A 129 -9.81 3.61 2.51
N GLN A 130 -10.68 4.39 3.16
CA GLN A 130 -12.06 3.97 3.38
C GLN A 130 -12.85 4.00 2.06
N GLU A 131 -12.31 4.67 1.04
CA GLU A 131 -12.90 4.89 -0.29
C GLU A 131 -14.12 5.81 -0.21
N THR A 132 -15.15 5.44 0.54
CA THR A 132 -16.28 6.30 0.89
C THR A 132 -16.78 5.99 2.29
N TYR A 133 -17.05 7.04 3.06
CA TYR A 133 -17.63 6.95 4.40
C TYR A 133 -19.17 6.87 4.35
N HIS A 134 -19.78 7.07 3.17
CA HIS A 134 -21.22 6.88 2.99
C HIS A 134 -21.53 5.38 2.89
N ARG A 135 -22.07 4.82 3.98
CA ARG A 135 -22.27 3.36 4.13
C ARG A 135 -23.04 2.70 3.00
N ARG A 136 -24.11 3.34 2.52
CA ARG A 136 -24.92 2.78 1.43
C ARG A 136 -24.11 2.64 0.15
N THR A 137 -23.45 3.70 -0.28
CA THR A 137 -22.57 3.68 -1.46
C THR A 137 -21.40 2.73 -1.28
N TYR A 138 -20.85 2.61 -0.06
CA TYR A 138 -19.82 1.62 0.22
C TYR A 138 -20.32 0.19 -0.06
N GLY A 139 -21.52 -0.17 0.42
CA GLY A 139 -22.12 -1.48 0.17
C GLY A 139 -22.43 -1.73 -1.31
N GLU A 140 -22.89 -0.71 -2.03
CA GLU A 140 -23.14 -0.79 -3.48
C GLU A 140 -21.84 -1.04 -4.29
N LEU A 141 -20.72 -0.43 -3.87
CA LEU A 141 -19.44 -0.49 -4.59
C LEU A 141 -18.54 -1.67 -4.16
N HIS A 142 -18.79 -2.27 -3.00
CA HIS A 142 -18.04 -3.41 -2.46
C HIS A 142 -18.99 -4.59 -2.25
N PRO A 143 -19.16 -5.45 -3.26
CA PRO A 143 -20.18 -6.51 -3.26
C PRO A 143 -20.10 -7.40 -2.02
N GLU A 144 -21.26 -7.80 -1.51
CA GLU A 144 -21.39 -8.72 -0.37
C GLU A 144 -20.63 -10.04 -0.62
N GLY A 145 -20.23 -10.70 0.48
CA GLY A 145 -19.43 -11.93 0.42
C GLY A 145 -17.96 -11.72 0.04
N THR A 146 -17.51 -10.47 -0.10
CA THR A 146 -16.08 -10.11 -0.24
C THR A 146 -15.53 -9.59 1.08
N ILE A 147 -14.22 -9.75 1.32
CA ILE A 147 -13.58 -9.30 2.57
C ILE A 147 -13.73 -7.78 2.72
N LYS A 148 -13.56 -7.03 1.62
CA LYS A 148 -13.68 -5.57 1.62
C LYS A 148 -15.11 -5.09 1.85
N SER A 149 -16.15 -5.92 1.70
CA SER A 149 -17.53 -5.52 2.01
C SER A 149 -17.75 -5.23 3.51
N ASP A 150 -16.89 -5.74 4.40
CA ASP A 150 -16.95 -5.39 5.82
C ASP A 150 -16.47 -3.95 6.06
N TYR A 151 -17.45 -3.05 6.08
CA TYR A 151 -17.26 -1.62 6.30
C TYR A 151 -16.54 -1.32 7.62
N ARG A 152 -16.92 -2.00 8.71
CA ARG A 152 -16.37 -1.72 10.06
C ARG A 152 -14.97 -2.28 10.20
N TRP A 153 -14.71 -3.47 9.65
CA TRP A 153 -13.37 -4.02 9.57
C TRP A 153 -12.40 -3.03 8.93
N ARG A 154 -12.79 -2.42 7.80
CA ARG A 154 -12.00 -1.38 7.12
C ARG A 154 -11.91 -0.08 7.92
N LEU A 155 -13.04 0.43 8.42
CA LEU A 155 -13.10 1.71 9.15
C LEU A 155 -12.20 1.71 10.40
N TYR A 156 -12.22 0.62 11.16
CA TYR A 156 -11.43 0.51 12.39
C TYR A 156 -9.98 0.09 12.16
N CYS A 157 -9.53 -0.04 10.92
CA CYS A 157 -8.17 -0.50 10.63
C CYS A 157 -7.09 0.38 11.27
N MET A 158 -7.27 1.70 11.27
CA MET A 158 -6.26 2.61 11.84
C MET A 158 -6.14 2.48 13.36
N HIS A 159 -7.21 2.10 14.05
CA HIS A 159 -7.15 1.83 15.49
C HIS A 159 -6.24 0.62 15.76
N ARG A 160 -6.41 -0.45 14.97
CA ARG A 160 -5.56 -1.65 15.04
C ARG A 160 -4.11 -1.36 14.67
N ALA A 161 -3.87 -0.48 13.69
CA ALA A 161 -2.52 -0.09 13.29
C ALA A 161 -1.77 0.63 14.41
N LEU A 162 -2.44 1.57 15.08
CA LEU A 162 -1.90 2.28 16.24
C LEU A 162 -1.63 1.31 17.40
N GLU A 163 -2.54 0.38 17.69
CA GLU A 163 -2.36 -0.65 18.72
C GLU A 163 -1.20 -1.61 18.40
N ALA A 164 -0.93 -1.86 17.12
CA ALA A 164 0.18 -2.68 16.66
C ALA A 164 1.53 -1.93 16.66
N GLY A 165 1.57 -0.65 17.02
CA GLY A 165 2.79 0.16 17.08
C GLY A 165 3.11 0.94 15.80
N ILE A 166 2.19 1.01 14.84
CA ILE A 166 2.33 1.82 13.62
C ILE A 166 1.72 3.20 13.86
N TYR A 167 2.55 4.17 14.20
CA TYR A 167 2.09 5.52 14.58
C TYR A 167 1.85 6.48 13.41
N ASP A 168 2.46 6.20 12.26
CA ASP A 168 2.21 6.95 11.02
C ASP A 168 1.13 6.23 10.19
N VAL A 169 -0.08 6.77 10.19
CA VAL A 169 -1.22 6.22 9.43
C VAL A 169 -1.73 7.20 8.37
N GLY A 170 -2.19 6.69 7.23
CA GLY A 170 -2.76 7.50 6.15
C GLY A 170 -4.18 7.06 5.80
N ILE A 171 -5.14 7.95 6.04
CA ILE A 171 -6.54 7.78 5.63
C ILE A 171 -6.77 8.43 4.26
N GLY A 172 -7.82 7.99 3.57
CA GLY A 172 -8.21 8.57 2.29
C GLY A 172 -9.63 8.21 1.88
N ALA A 173 -10.23 9.10 1.09
CA ALA A 173 -11.46 8.89 0.36
C ALA A 173 -11.16 8.94 -1.14
N LEU A 174 -11.87 8.13 -1.92
CA LEU A 174 -11.82 8.16 -3.37
C LEU A 174 -12.90 9.13 -3.86
N LEU A 175 -12.46 10.34 -4.21
CA LEU A 175 -13.36 11.38 -4.71
C LEU A 175 -14.05 10.93 -6.00
N GLY A 176 -15.35 11.22 -6.11
CA GLY A 176 -16.20 10.77 -7.21
C GLY A 176 -17.02 9.51 -6.92
N LEU A 177 -16.79 8.81 -5.81
CA LEU A 177 -17.67 7.71 -5.40
C LEU A 177 -18.98 8.20 -4.75
N TYR A 178 -18.95 9.36 -4.10
CA TYR A 178 -20.10 10.00 -3.47
C TYR A 178 -19.98 11.53 -3.61
N ASP A 179 -21.04 12.25 -3.26
CA ASP A 179 -21.08 13.72 -3.27
C ASP A 179 -19.98 14.30 -2.37
N TRP A 180 -19.23 15.29 -2.89
CA TRP A 180 -17.97 15.78 -2.32
C TRP A 180 -17.87 17.31 -2.28
#